data_AF-A0A8H7BLQ7-F1
#
_entry.id   AF-A0A8H7BLQ7-F1
#
_cell.length_a   1.000
_cell.length_b   1.000
_cell.length_c   1.000
_cell.angle_alpha   90.00
_cell.angle_beta   90.00
_cell.angle_gamma   90.00
#
_symmetry.space_group_name_H-M   'P 1'
#
loop_
_entity.id
_entity.type
_entity.pdbx_description
1 polymer ?
#
loop_
_entity_poly.entity_id
_entity_poly.type
_entity_poly.pdbx_seq_one_letter_code
_entity_poly.pdbx_strand_id
1 'polypeptide(L)'
;MCGRFACYSCGPDLRSKLIKSNVEVADKWQDEDKFYPRYNMAPRGWVPVIRRNEQNELIIQSMRWGFIPFWAKKMPDVQPINARDETLMAEKSIFDSAKQRKRCIVVADGFYEWKKLGDGKKKIPHFVKRKDGKLMLFAGLYDTFEEEDNVVYTCAIITTTASPFFSSIHDRMPVIFENGSESVQSWLDQSQGWNDKLNCSGKSNPNKETIGMSVKTRIYSYQVTDRVGPTKNNSPDFVVPVDQLKGSIASFFKKPESATPKRPAEEQKEQISESKKKKTE
;
A
#
# COMPACT_ATOMS: atom_id res chain seq x y z
N MET A 1 -7.24 7.51 -8.40
CA MET A 1 -6.40 6.32 -8.67
C MET A 1 -5.76 5.99 -7.35
N CYS A 2 -5.83 4.74 -6.90
CA CYS A 2 -5.34 4.34 -5.58
C CYS A 2 -3.81 4.48 -5.52
N GLY A 3 -3.31 5.51 -4.85
CA GLY A 3 -1.88 5.83 -4.75
C GLY A 3 -1.35 5.78 -3.32
N ARG A 4 -2.20 5.41 -2.35
CA ARG A 4 -1.83 5.30 -0.94
C ARG A 4 -2.76 4.36 -0.21
N PHE A 5 -2.22 3.55 0.69
CA PHE A 5 -3.06 2.74 1.57
C PHE A 5 -2.41 2.52 2.94
N ALA A 6 -3.14 1.90 3.85
CA ALA A 6 -2.67 1.54 5.17
C ALA A 6 -2.64 0.02 5.30
N CYS A 7 -1.56 -0.52 5.85
CA CYS A 7 -1.40 -1.92 6.20
C CYS A 7 -0.67 -1.98 7.56
N TYR A 8 -1.17 -1.22 8.53
CA TYR A 8 -0.59 -1.11 9.87
C TYR A 8 -0.89 -2.34 10.71
N SER A 9 -1.94 -3.07 10.36
CA SER A 9 -2.39 -4.26 11.05
C SER A 9 -1.88 -5.54 10.36
N CYS A 10 -1.27 -5.39 9.18
CA CYS A 10 -0.55 -6.43 8.47
C CYS A 10 0.85 -6.54 9.08
N GLY A 11 1.06 -7.42 10.05
CA GLY A 11 2.36 -7.71 10.67
C GLY A 11 2.45 -9.22 10.92
N PRO A 12 3.17 -9.69 11.96
CA PRO A 12 3.24 -11.12 12.28
C PRO A 12 1.85 -11.80 12.37
N ASP A 13 0.82 -11.07 12.82
CA ASP A 13 -0.56 -11.57 12.92
C ASP A 13 -1.35 -11.56 11.59
N LEU A 14 -0.74 -11.21 10.46
CA LEU A 14 -1.43 -11.07 9.17
C LEU A 14 -2.14 -12.37 8.79
N ARG A 15 -1.49 -13.52 8.97
CA ARG A 15 -2.09 -14.83 8.71
C ARG A 15 -3.39 -15.04 9.49
N SER A 16 -3.39 -14.76 10.79
CA SER A 16 -4.59 -14.88 11.63
C SER A 16 -5.71 -13.94 11.18
N LYS A 17 -5.38 -12.75 10.66
CA LYS A 17 -6.37 -11.81 10.12
C LYS A 17 -6.91 -12.22 8.75
N LEU A 18 -6.09 -12.86 7.93
CA LEU A 18 -6.53 -13.47 6.68
C LEU A 18 -7.51 -14.62 6.94
N ILE A 19 -7.24 -15.46 7.93
CA ILE A 19 -8.17 -16.51 8.36
C ILE A 19 -9.50 -15.90 8.85
N LYS A 20 -9.47 -14.85 9.68
CA LYS A 20 -10.69 -14.08 10.07
C LYS A 20 -11.39 -13.41 8.88
N SER A 21 -10.65 -13.22 7.79
CA SER A 21 -11.11 -12.72 6.51
C SER A 21 -11.51 -13.84 5.54
N ASN A 22 -11.66 -15.08 6.01
CA ASN A 22 -12.01 -16.26 5.21
C ASN A 22 -11.04 -16.49 4.04
N VAL A 23 -9.76 -16.18 4.23
CA VAL A 23 -8.70 -16.47 3.27
C VAL A 23 -7.65 -17.33 3.99
N GLU A 24 -7.67 -18.62 3.68
CA GLU A 24 -6.71 -19.57 4.23
C GLU A 24 -5.41 -19.52 3.42
N VAL A 25 -4.31 -19.31 4.13
CA VAL A 25 -2.95 -19.32 3.57
C VAL A 25 -2.10 -20.32 4.35
N ALA A 26 -1.17 -20.96 3.64
CA ALA A 26 -0.14 -21.80 4.23
C ALA A 26 0.66 -21.02 5.27
N ASP A 27 1.30 -21.73 6.18
CA ASP A 27 2.18 -21.14 7.20
C ASP A 27 3.54 -20.78 6.59
N LYS A 28 3.50 -19.86 5.61
CA LYS A 28 4.65 -19.44 4.83
C LYS A 28 4.47 -17.99 4.40
N TRP A 29 5.44 -17.17 4.80
CA TRP A 29 5.61 -15.81 4.31
C TRP A 29 6.94 -15.68 3.60
N GLN A 30 6.89 -15.51 2.28
CA GLN A 30 8.08 -15.29 1.47
C GLN A 30 8.48 -13.81 1.49
N ASP A 31 9.76 -13.53 1.74
CA ASP A 31 10.30 -12.16 1.85
C ASP A 31 9.70 -11.34 3.01
N GLU A 32 9.37 -11.96 4.15
CA GLU A 32 8.75 -11.29 5.31
C GLU A 32 9.57 -10.09 5.82
N ASP A 33 10.90 -10.24 5.89
CA ASP A 33 11.87 -9.25 6.36
C ASP A 33 11.87 -7.93 5.58
N LYS A 34 11.36 -7.94 4.35
CA LYS A 34 11.28 -6.76 3.48
C LYS A 34 10.08 -5.86 3.82
N PHE A 35 9.07 -6.40 4.49
CA PHE A 35 7.83 -5.70 4.77
C PHE A 35 7.74 -5.21 6.22
N TYR A 36 7.23 -3.98 6.37
CA TYR A 36 6.98 -3.35 7.66
C TYR A 36 5.56 -2.76 7.69
N PRO A 37 4.77 -3.00 8.75
CA PRO A 37 3.44 -2.41 8.85
C PRO A 37 3.49 -0.88 8.89
N ARG A 38 2.68 -0.21 8.05
CA ARG A 38 2.59 1.26 8.05
C ARG A 38 1.17 1.76 7.86
N TYR A 39 0.89 2.90 8.47
CA TYR A 39 -0.33 3.66 8.26
C TYR A 39 -0.32 4.39 6.90
N ASN A 40 0.85 4.56 6.27
CA ASN A 40 1.01 5.34 5.03
C ASN A 40 1.90 4.61 4.00
N MET A 41 1.39 3.51 3.46
CA MET A 41 2.04 2.79 2.36
C MET A 41 2.02 3.64 1.09
N ALA A 42 3.19 3.79 0.47
CA ALA A 42 3.38 4.55 -0.75
C ALA A 42 4.01 3.66 -1.84
N PRO A 43 3.86 4.04 -3.11
CA PRO A 43 4.56 3.41 -4.22
C PRO A 43 6.05 3.17 -3.99
N ARG A 44 6.57 2.14 -4.66
CA ARG A 44 7.94 1.61 -4.61
C ARG A 44 8.33 0.98 -3.26
N GLY A 45 7.46 0.98 -2.26
CA GLY A 45 7.63 0.23 -1.02
C GLY A 45 7.22 -1.24 -1.14
N TRP A 46 7.63 -2.05 -0.18
CA TRP A 46 7.23 -3.46 -0.06
C TRP A 46 5.82 -3.57 0.54
N VAL A 47 4.98 -4.42 -0.05
CA VAL A 47 3.59 -4.63 0.35
C VAL A 47 3.29 -6.13 0.45
N PRO A 48 2.44 -6.57 1.39
CA PRO A 48 2.09 -7.97 1.52
C PRO A 48 1.02 -8.31 0.47
N VAL A 49 1.26 -9.39 -0.27
CA VAL A 49 0.29 -9.95 -1.21
C VAL A 49 0.02 -11.41 -0.91
N ILE A 50 -1.13 -11.88 -1.34
CA ILE A 50 -1.48 -13.30 -1.37
C ILE A 50 -1.36 -13.79 -2.81
N ARG A 51 -0.67 -14.91 -3.01
CA ARG A 51 -0.57 -15.56 -4.33
C ARG A 51 -0.43 -17.07 -4.17
N ARG A 52 -0.61 -17.83 -5.25
CA ARG A 52 -0.24 -19.25 -5.29
C ARG A 52 1.24 -19.41 -5.61
N ASN A 53 1.96 -20.29 -4.88
CA ASN A 53 3.36 -20.64 -5.15
C ASN A 53 3.54 -21.70 -6.25
N GLU A 54 4.79 -22.10 -6.53
CA GLU A 54 5.07 -23.15 -7.53
C GLU A 54 4.47 -24.51 -7.12
N GLN A 55 4.26 -24.72 -5.82
CA GLN A 55 3.57 -25.90 -5.26
C GLN A 55 2.04 -25.73 -5.22
N ASN A 56 1.50 -24.68 -5.84
CA ASN A 56 0.08 -24.34 -5.88
C ASN A 56 -0.55 -24.00 -4.51
N GLU A 57 0.26 -23.73 -3.48
CA GLU A 57 -0.17 -23.31 -2.15
C GLU A 57 -0.43 -21.80 -2.11
N LEU A 58 -1.49 -21.38 -1.42
CA LEU A 58 -1.69 -19.96 -1.14
C LEU A 58 -0.73 -19.50 -0.05
N ILE A 59 0.15 -18.55 -0.36
CA ILE A 59 1.16 -18.01 0.55
C ILE A 59 1.02 -16.49 0.67
N ILE A 60 1.62 -15.94 1.72
CA ILE A 60 1.91 -14.50 1.79
C ILE A 60 3.28 -14.27 1.15
N GLN A 61 3.40 -13.21 0.35
CA GLN A 61 4.68 -12.76 -0.17
C GLN A 61 4.79 -11.24 -0.11
N SER A 62 5.94 -10.73 0.28
CA SER A 62 6.23 -9.29 0.19
C SER A 62 6.71 -8.94 -1.22
N MET A 63 6.05 -7.98 -1.88
CA MET A 63 6.41 -7.54 -3.23
C MET A 63 6.57 -6.02 -3.30
N ARG A 64 7.39 -5.52 -4.22
CA ARG A 64 7.55 -4.08 -4.45
C ARG A 64 6.35 -3.51 -5.21
N TRP A 65 5.68 -2.50 -4.66
CA TRP A 65 4.52 -1.87 -5.30
C TRP A 65 4.95 -0.89 -6.39
N GLY A 66 4.94 -1.35 -7.63
CA GLY A 66 5.46 -0.65 -8.81
C GLY A 66 5.87 -1.68 -9.83
N PHE A 67 4.97 -2.00 -10.74
CA PHE A 67 5.10 -3.14 -11.65
C PHE A 67 6.25 -2.96 -12.64
N ILE A 68 7.06 -4.01 -12.76
CA ILE A 68 8.14 -4.14 -13.74
C ILE A 68 7.95 -5.49 -14.44
N PRO A 69 7.70 -5.52 -15.75
CA PRO A 69 7.52 -6.78 -16.47
C PRO A 69 8.84 -7.56 -16.57
N PHE A 70 8.76 -8.89 -16.63
CA PHE A 70 9.95 -9.76 -16.64
C PHE A 70 10.93 -9.53 -17.80
N TRP A 71 10.46 -8.98 -18.92
CA TRP A 71 11.30 -8.69 -20.08
C TRP A 71 12.03 -7.34 -19.97
N ALA A 72 11.77 -6.55 -18.92
CA ALA A 72 12.48 -5.31 -18.70
C ALA A 72 13.97 -5.59 -18.46
N LYS A 73 14.84 -4.95 -19.24
CA LYS A 73 16.30 -5.15 -19.17
C LYS A 73 16.99 -4.30 -18.09
N LYS A 74 16.32 -3.27 -17.60
CA LYS A 74 16.82 -2.33 -16.59
C LYS A 74 15.65 -1.80 -15.77
N MET A 75 15.94 -1.31 -14.57
CA MET A 75 14.93 -0.70 -13.73
C MET A 75 14.31 0.52 -14.44
N PRO A 76 12.99 0.53 -14.70
CA PRO A 76 12.35 1.68 -15.33
C PRO A 76 12.22 2.85 -14.35
N ASP A 77 12.37 4.08 -14.85
CA ASP A 77 12.12 5.30 -14.08
C ASP A 77 10.66 5.39 -13.63
N VAL A 78 9.74 5.00 -14.52
CA VAL A 78 8.30 4.98 -14.29
C VAL A 78 7.83 3.54 -14.12
N GLN A 79 7.30 3.24 -12.94
CA GLN A 79 6.81 1.91 -12.57
C GLN A 79 5.30 2.04 -12.31
N PRO A 80 4.45 1.46 -13.16
CA PRO A 80 3.01 1.53 -12.98
C PRO A 80 2.58 0.88 -11.66
N ILE A 81 1.95 1.68 -10.80
CA ILE A 81 1.43 1.22 -9.51
C ILE A 81 0.01 0.67 -9.61
N ASN A 82 -0.69 1.02 -10.69
CA ASN A 82 -2.05 0.62 -10.98
C ASN A 82 -2.14 0.05 -12.40
N ALA A 83 -2.95 -1.00 -12.57
CA ALA A 83 -3.41 -1.49 -13.87
C ALA A 83 -4.89 -1.11 -14.00
N ARG A 84 -5.25 -0.32 -15.00
CA ARG A 84 -6.68 -0.04 -15.27
C ARG A 84 -7.30 -1.29 -15.89
N ASP A 85 -8.49 -1.66 -15.45
CA ASP A 85 -9.25 -2.77 -16.03
C ASP A 85 -9.47 -2.62 -17.53
N GLU A 86 -9.68 -1.40 -18.04
CA GLU A 86 -9.74 -1.16 -19.49
C GLU A 86 -8.40 -1.48 -20.19
N THR A 87 -7.28 -1.18 -19.54
CA THR A 87 -5.93 -1.50 -20.04
C THR A 87 -5.63 -2.99 -20.03
N LEU A 88 -6.35 -3.79 -19.22
CA LEU A 88 -6.24 -5.25 -19.27
C LEU A 88 -6.98 -5.85 -20.47
N MET A 89 -7.91 -5.11 -21.07
CA MET A 89 -8.65 -5.52 -22.27
C MET A 89 -7.99 -5.04 -23.57
N ALA A 90 -7.14 -4.03 -23.49
CA ALA A 90 -6.38 -3.54 -24.63
C ALA A 90 -5.33 -4.56 -25.11
N GLU A 91 -5.08 -4.58 -26.42
CA GLU A 91 -3.97 -5.34 -26.99
C GLU A 91 -2.62 -4.72 -26.60
N LYS A 92 -1.59 -5.56 -26.43
CA LYS A 92 -0.20 -5.16 -26.17
C LYS A 92 -0.04 -4.36 -24.88
N SER A 93 -0.83 -4.69 -23.88
CA SER A 93 -0.68 -4.16 -22.53
C SER A 93 0.61 -4.69 -21.89
N ILE A 94 1.33 -3.86 -21.14
CA ILE A 94 2.49 -4.31 -20.36
C ILE A 94 2.12 -5.42 -19.36
N PHE A 95 0.84 -5.55 -19.03
CA PHE A 95 0.28 -6.53 -18.11
C PHE A 95 -0.16 -7.83 -18.79
N ASP A 96 -0.02 -7.97 -20.12
CA ASP A 96 -0.60 -9.09 -20.89
C ASP A 96 -0.03 -10.45 -20.49
N SER A 97 1.26 -10.54 -20.19
CA SER A 97 1.85 -11.77 -19.67
C SER A 97 1.37 -12.05 -18.24
N ALA A 98 1.39 -11.03 -17.38
CA ALA A 98 1.03 -11.16 -15.97
C ALA A 98 -0.45 -11.55 -15.77
N LYS A 99 -1.39 -10.94 -16.50
CA LYS A 99 -2.83 -11.22 -16.35
C LYS A 99 -3.21 -12.68 -16.61
N GLN A 100 -2.39 -13.42 -17.37
CA GLN A 100 -2.63 -14.82 -17.68
C GLN A 100 -2.46 -15.73 -16.47
N ARG A 101 -1.41 -15.55 -15.67
CA ARG A 101 -1.04 -16.49 -14.58
C ARG A 101 -0.43 -15.84 -13.34
N LYS A 102 0.06 -14.60 -13.42
CA LYS A 102 0.70 -13.89 -12.31
C LYS A 102 -0.28 -12.92 -11.63
N ARG A 103 -1.35 -13.50 -11.09
CA ARG A 103 -2.38 -12.79 -10.31
C ARG A 103 -2.11 -12.90 -8.82
N CYS A 104 -2.30 -11.81 -8.09
CA CYS A 104 -2.17 -11.75 -6.64
C CYS A 104 -3.30 -10.91 -6.03
N ILE A 105 -3.40 -10.91 -4.70
CA ILE A 105 -4.26 -10.02 -3.94
C ILE A 105 -3.37 -9.16 -3.05
N VAL A 106 -3.39 -7.84 -3.24
CA VAL A 106 -2.73 -6.90 -2.32
C VAL A 106 -3.62 -6.69 -1.11
N VAL A 107 -3.06 -6.88 0.08
CA VAL A 107 -3.82 -6.80 1.33
C VAL A 107 -3.65 -5.41 1.94
N ALA A 108 -4.73 -4.86 2.52
CA ALA A 108 -4.72 -3.57 3.19
C ALA A 108 -5.76 -3.48 4.31
N ASP A 109 -5.54 -2.60 5.28
CA ASP A 109 -6.56 -2.20 6.26
C ASP A 109 -7.60 -1.24 5.65
N GLY A 110 -7.15 -0.45 4.67
CA GLY A 110 -7.93 0.57 3.98
C GLY A 110 -7.03 1.38 3.06
N PHE A 111 -7.62 2.18 2.18
CA PHE A 111 -6.88 3.04 1.25
C PHE A 111 -7.22 4.52 1.41
N TYR A 112 -6.32 5.40 0.98
CA TYR A 112 -6.59 6.83 0.94
C TYR A 112 -6.94 7.27 -0.46
N GLU A 113 -7.82 8.25 -0.55
CA GLU A 113 -8.10 8.96 -1.79
C GLU A 113 -8.38 10.44 -1.52
N TRP A 114 -8.01 11.30 -2.45
CA TRP A 114 -8.06 12.75 -2.26
C TRP A 114 -9.27 13.34 -2.98
N LYS A 115 -10.32 13.66 -2.23
CA LYS A 115 -11.51 14.34 -2.73
C LYS A 115 -11.15 15.75 -3.20
N LYS A 116 -11.35 16.03 -4.48
CA LYS A 116 -11.19 17.37 -5.07
C LYS A 116 -12.36 18.26 -4.64
N LEU A 117 -12.07 19.51 -4.28
CA LEU A 117 -13.07 20.54 -3.98
C LEU A 117 -13.00 21.69 -4.98
N GLY A 118 -14.15 22.26 -5.32
CA GLY A 118 -14.24 23.45 -6.19
C GLY A 118 -13.52 23.24 -7.53
N ASP A 119 -12.57 24.13 -7.83
CA ASP A 119 -11.73 24.10 -9.04
C ASP A 119 -10.71 22.93 -9.08
N GLY A 120 -10.69 22.09 -8.04
CA GLY A 120 -9.81 20.92 -7.95
C GLY A 120 -8.41 21.19 -7.42
N LYS A 121 -8.06 22.44 -7.08
CA LYS A 121 -6.77 22.78 -6.46
C LYS A 121 -6.69 22.26 -5.03
N LYS A 122 -7.78 22.42 -4.27
CA LYS A 122 -7.86 21.89 -2.91
C LYS A 122 -8.29 20.43 -2.93
N LYS A 123 -7.52 19.60 -2.21
CA LYS A 123 -7.76 18.17 -2.09
C LYS A 123 -7.83 17.77 -0.63
N ILE A 124 -8.88 17.06 -0.24
CA ILE A 124 -9.09 16.58 1.13
C ILE A 124 -8.88 15.06 1.17
N PRO A 125 -7.91 14.55 1.94
CA PRO A 125 -7.73 13.11 2.04
C PRO A 125 -8.90 12.47 2.80
N HIS A 126 -9.40 11.39 2.23
CA HIS A 126 -10.35 10.48 2.85
C HIS A 126 -9.68 9.14 3.04
N PHE A 127 -9.93 8.49 4.17
CA PHE A 127 -9.60 7.09 4.36
C PHE A 127 -10.84 6.25 4.12
N VAL A 128 -10.66 5.13 3.42
CA VAL A 128 -11.71 4.23 2.99
C VAL A 128 -11.38 2.86 3.54
N LYS A 129 -12.31 2.27 4.30
CA LYS A 129 -12.13 0.95 4.91
C LYS A 129 -13.44 0.16 4.96
N ARG A 130 -13.33 -1.13 5.28
CA ARG A 130 -14.51 -1.98 5.51
C ARG A 130 -15.18 -1.65 6.85
N LYS A 131 -16.51 -1.71 6.88
CA LYS A 131 -17.35 -1.51 8.09
C LYS A 131 -17.20 -2.66 9.08
N ASP A 132 -16.95 -3.87 8.60
CA ASP A 132 -16.82 -5.09 9.41
C ASP A 132 -15.41 -5.28 10.03
N GLY A 133 -14.50 -4.33 9.80
CA GLY A 133 -13.14 -4.38 10.34
C GLY A 133 -12.22 -5.44 9.72
N LYS A 134 -12.67 -6.18 8.69
CA LYS A 134 -11.83 -7.13 7.95
C LYS A 134 -10.87 -6.40 7.01
N LEU A 135 -9.86 -7.12 6.52
CA LEU A 135 -8.90 -6.60 5.55
C LEU A 135 -9.58 -6.38 4.19
N MET A 136 -9.12 -5.36 3.47
CA MET A 136 -9.39 -5.18 2.05
C MET A 136 -8.50 -6.09 1.21
N LEU A 137 -9.12 -6.72 0.21
CA LEU A 137 -8.48 -7.64 -0.72
C LEU A 137 -8.48 -7.00 -2.12
N PHE A 138 -7.41 -6.28 -2.47
CA PHE A 138 -7.32 -5.64 -3.77
C PHE A 138 -6.83 -6.61 -4.84
N ALA A 139 -7.54 -6.71 -5.95
CA ALA A 139 -7.07 -7.46 -7.10
C ALA A 139 -5.74 -6.86 -7.58
N GLY A 140 -4.73 -7.70 -7.78
CA GLY A 140 -3.40 -7.28 -8.22
C GLY A 140 -2.82 -8.20 -9.28
N LEU A 141 -1.87 -7.65 -10.01
CA LEU A 141 -0.99 -8.40 -10.90
C LEU A 141 0.43 -8.27 -10.39
N TYR A 142 1.22 -9.32 -10.56
CA TYR A 142 2.63 -9.30 -10.22
C TYR A 142 3.49 -9.79 -11.39
N ASP A 143 4.76 -9.46 -11.32
CA ASP A 143 5.78 -10.04 -12.18
C ASP A 143 7.12 -10.06 -11.43
N THR A 144 8.11 -10.70 -12.03
CA THR A 144 9.48 -10.82 -11.50
C THR A 144 10.41 -9.96 -12.35
N PHE A 145 11.33 -9.26 -11.72
CA PHE A 145 12.37 -8.47 -12.38
C PHE A 145 13.74 -8.90 -11.87
N GLU A 146 14.67 -9.20 -12.78
CA GLU A 146 16.04 -9.53 -12.43
C GLU A 146 16.83 -8.23 -12.19
N GLU A 147 17.26 -8.05 -10.95
CA GLU A 147 18.11 -6.94 -10.51
C GLU A 147 19.47 -7.52 -10.10
N GLU A 148 20.42 -7.49 -11.04
CA GLU A 148 21.74 -8.11 -10.89
C GLU A 148 21.60 -9.61 -10.54
N ASP A 149 22.05 -10.02 -9.35
CA ASP A 149 21.98 -11.42 -8.88
C ASP A 149 20.70 -11.72 -8.06
N ASN A 150 19.74 -10.79 -8.02
CA ASN A 150 18.52 -10.93 -7.21
C ASN A 150 17.24 -10.88 -8.06
N VAL A 151 16.26 -11.72 -7.73
CA VAL A 151 14.91 -11.64 -8.30
C VAL A 151 14.03 -10.77 -7.40
N VAL A 152 13.49 -9.70 -7.98
CA VAL A 152 12.54 -8.80 -7.31
C VAL A 152 11.14 -9.06 -7.81
N TYR A 153 10.25 -9.43 -6.90
CA TYR A 153 8.82 -9.49 -7.20
C TYR A 153 8.21 -8.10 -7.13
N THR A 154 7.51 -7.70 -8.18
CA THR A 154 6.86 -6.39 -8.28
C THR A 154 5.37 -6.56 -8.55
N CYS A 155 4.55 -5.62 -8.11
CA CYS A 155 3.10 -5.70 -8.29
C CYS A 155 2.44 -4.36 -8.64
N ALA A 156 1.26 -4.44 -9.25
CA ALA A 156 0.33 -3.34 -9.46
C ALA A 156 -1.07 -3.71 -8.97
N ILE A 157 -1.80 -2.70 -8.48
CA ILE A 157 -3.19 -2.83 -8.05
C ILE A 157 -4.11 -2.62 -9.26
N ILE A 158 -5.09 -3.48 -9.45
CA ILE A 158 -6.10 -3.27 -10.49
C ILE A 158 -7.09 -2.22 -10.01
N THR A 159 -7.38 -1.26 -10.88
CA THR A 159 -8.37 -0.20 -10.64
C THR A 159 -9.46 -0.26 -11.67
N THR A 160 -10.68 0.05 -11.26
CA THR A 160 -11.88 0.14 -12.10
C THR A 160 -12.56 1.48 -11.91
N THR A 161 -13.61 1.75 -12.68
CA THR A 161 -14.49 2.90 -12.51
C THR A 161 -15.09 2.91 -11.11
N ALA A 162 -15.14 4.08 -10.48
CA ALA A 162 -15.71 4.21 -9.15
C ALA A 162 -17.19 3.83 -9.12
N SER A 163 -17.58 3.14 -8.04
CA SER A 163 -18.99 2.90 -7.74
C SER A 163 -19.75 4.22 -7.52
N PRO A 164 -21.09 4.24 -7.65
CA PRO A 164 -21.89 5.43 -7.32
C PRO A 164 -21.66 5.95 -5.90
N PHE A 165 -21.32 5.07 -4.95
CA PHE A 165 -20.96 5.47 -3.58
C PHE A 165 -19.63 6.25 -3.52
N PHE A 166 -18.65 5.84 -4.33
CA PHE A 166 -17.30 6.37 -4.29
C PHE A 166 -17.04 7.51 -5.28
N SER A 167 -17.90 7.68 -6.29
CA SER A 167 -17.75 8.66 -7.37
C SER A 167 -17.66 10.11 -6.89
N SER A 168 -18.23 10.42 -5.71
CA SER A 168 -18.12 11.74 -5.08
C SER A 168 -16.73 12.07 -4.52
N ILE A 169 -15.85 11.07 -4.39
CA ILE A 169 -14.47 11.21 -3.90
C ILE A 169 -13.50 11.16 -5.08
N HIS A 170 -13.63 10.15 -5.95
CA HIS A 170 -12.79 9.98 -7.13
C HIS A 170 -13.51 9.14 -8.19
N ASP A 171 -13.14 9.31 -9.46
CA ASP A 171 -13.67 8.56 -10.61
C ASP A 171 -13.17 7.11 -10.72
N ARG A 172 -12.22 6.68 -9.88
CA ARG A 172 -11.60 5.36 -9.91
C ARG A 172 -11.49 4.80 -8.49
N MET A 173 -11.57 3.50 -8.37
CA MET A 173 -11.33 2.77 -7.13
C MET A 173 -10.55 1.47 -7.40
N PRO A 174 -9.85 0.91 -6.40
CA PRO A 174 -9.30 -0.44 -6.55
C PRO A 174 -10.44 -1.45 -6.77
N VAL A 175 -10.16 -2.53 -7.50
CA VAL A 175 -11.04 -3.70 -7.52
C VAL A 175 -10.87 -4.42 -6.19
N ILE A 176 -11.93 -4.47 -5.38
CA ILE A 176 -11.89 -5.04 -4.03
C ILE A 176 -12.78 -6.28 -3.97
N PHE A 177 -12.19 -7.46 -3.77
CA PHE A 177 -12.94 -8.71 -3.65
C PHE A 177 -13.57 -8.85 -2.27
N GLU A 178 -14.77 -9.44 -2.23
CA GLU A 178 -15.38 -9.83 -0.97
C GLU A 178 -14.62 -11.00 -0.33
N ASN A 179 -14.37 -10.86 0.97
CA ASN A 179 -13.65 -11.81 1.80
C ASN A 179 -14.35 -13.18 1.80
N GLY A 180 -13.67 -14.23 1.33
CA GLY A 180 -14.20 -15.59 1.19
C GLY A 180 -15.08 -15.83 -0.05
N SER A 181 -15.18 -14.87 -0.97
CA SER A 181 -15.94 -15.04 -2.22
C SER A 181 -15.28 -16.01 -3.20
N GLU A 182 -16.08 -16.54 -4.13
CA GLU A 182 -15.58 -17.29 -5.30
C GLU A 182 -14.68 -16.42 -6.18
N SER A 183 -14.86 -15.09 -6.16
CA SER A 183 -14.01 -14.14 -6.88
C SER A 183 -12.55 -14.20 -6.40
N VAL A 184 -12.32 -14.32 -5.09
CA VAL A 184 -10.97 -14.50 -4.52
C VAL A 184 -10.33 -15.79 -5.05
N GLN A 185 -11.08 -16.89 -5.01
CA GLN A 185 -10.59 -18.20 -5.43
C GLN A 185 -10.29 -18.24 -6.94
N SER A 186 -11.24 -17.77 -7.75
CA SER A 186 -11.11 -17.70 -9.22
C SER A 186 -9.94 -16.80 -9.63
N TRP A 187 -9.77 -15.66 -8.93
CA TRP A 187 -8.67 -14.75 -9.20
C TRP A 187 -7.30 -15.38 -8.92
N LEU A 188 -7.18 -16.11 -7.82
CA LEU A 188 -5.93 -16.76 -7.40
C LEU A 188 -5.70 -18.13 -8.06
N ASP A 189 -6.68 -18.70 -8.77
CA ASP A 189 -6.53 -19.94 -9.53
C ASP A 189 -5.65 -19.71 -10.75
N GLN A 190 -4.40 -20.17 -10.69
CA GLN A 190 -3.44 -20.04 -11.78
C GLN A 190 -3.59 -21.13 -12.85
N SER A 191 -4.53 -22.07 -12.72
CA SER A 191 -4.80 -23.14 -13.71
C SER A 191 -5.60 -22.63 -14.92
N GLN A 192 -6.20 -21.44 -14.82
CA GLN A 192 -6.90 -20.77 -15.93
C GLN A 192 -6.17 -19.52 -16.39
N GLY A 193 -6.10 -19.34 -17.73
CA GLY A 193 -5.65 -18.11 -18.36
C GLY A 193 -6.69 -16.99 -18.23
N TRP A 194 -6.34 -15.79 -18.70
CA TRP A 194 -7.26 -14.65 -18.74
C TRP A 194 -8.51 -14.99 -19.56
N ASN A 195 -9.68 -14.71 -18.99
CA ASN A 195 -10.98 -14.98 -19.60
C ASN A 195 -12.04 -14.03 -19.03
N ASP A 196 -13.26 -14.06 -19.59
CA ASP A 196 -14.33 -13.13 -19.22
C ASP A 196 -14.75 -13.19 -17.74
N LYS A 197 -14.59 -14.34 -17.06
CA LYS A 197 -14.89 -14.45 -15.62
C LYS A 197 -13.88 -13.69 -14.75
N LEU A 198 -12.66 -13.53 -15.25
CA LEU A 198 -11.59 -12.77 -14.59
C LEU A 198 -11.64 -11.27 -14.95
N ASN A 199 -12.45 -10.88 -15.92
CA ASN A 199 -12.58 -9.49 -16.32
C ASN A 199 -13.35 -8.68 -15.25
N CYS A 200 -12.66 -7.75 -14.60
CA CYS A 200 -13.23 -6.90 -13.55
C CYS A 200 -14.26 -5.87 -14.05
N SER A 201 -14.32 -5.61 -15.36
CA SER A 201 -15.12 -4.52 -15.98
C SER A 201 -16.43 -4.99 -16.65
N GLY A 202 -16.63 -6.30 -16.82
CA GLY A 202 -17.71 -6.84 -17.64
C GLY A 202 -19.12 -6.70 -17.04
N LYS A 203 -20.07 -6.16 -17.81
CA LYS A 203 -21.52 -6.18 -17.49
C LYS A 203 -22.06 -7.61 -17.29
N SER A 204 -21.41 -8.59 -17.93
CA SER A 204 -21.70 -10.03 -17.91
C SER A 204 -20.88 -10.82 -16.89
N ASN A 205 -20.05 -10.20 -16.05
CA ASN A 205 -19.29 -10.97 -15.06
C ASN A 205 -20.25 -11.53 -13.97
N PRO A 206 -20.44 -12.86 -13.89
CA PRO A 206 -21.29 -13.48 -12.86
C PRO A 206 -20.69 -13.32 -11.46
N ASN A 207 -19.38 -13.06 -11.35
CA ASN A 207 -18.62 -12.94 -10.10
C ASN A 207 -18.61 -11.50 -9.55
N LYS A 208 -19.77 -10.82 -9.63
CA LYS A 208 -19.98 -9.41 -9.23
C LYS A 208 -19.81 -9.14 -7.73
N GLU A 209 -19.32 -10.08 -6.93
CA GLU A 209 -18.99 -9.92 -5.51
C GLU A 209 -17.75 -9.03 -5.27
N THR A 210 -17.61 -7.98 -6.05
CA THR A 210 -16.70 -6.87 -5.78
C THR A 210 -17.45 -5.89 -4.87
N ILE A 211 -16.86 -5.53 -3.73
CA ILE A 211 -17.47 -4.71 -2.67
C ILE A 211 -17.96 -3.33 -3.17
N GLY A 212 -17.42 -2.85 -4.29
CA GLY A 212 -17.86 -1.61 -4.95
C GLY A 212 -19.07 -1.74 -5.85
N MET A 213 -19.36 -2.93 -6.41
CA MET A 213 -20.35 -3.11 -7.47
C MET A 213 -21.57 -3.93 -7.04
N SER A 214 -21.45 -4.75 -6.00
CA SER A 214 -22.57 -5.52 -5.45
C SER A 214 -22.62 -5.42 -3.93
N VAL A 215 -23.86 -5.37 -3.44
CA VAL A 215 -24.32 -5.44 -2.03
C VAL A 215 -24.07 -4.19 -1.16
N LYS A 216 -25.16 -3.49 -0.82
CA LYS A 216 -25.36 -2.60 0.35
C LYS A 216 -24.07 -2.25 1.15
N THR A 217 -23.33 -1.27 0.66
CA THR A 217 -22.26 -0.48 1.32
C THR A 217 -21.50 -1.16 2.49
N ARG A 218 -20.67 -2.18 2.20
CA ARG A 218 -19.72 -2.74 3.20
C ARG A 218 -18.48 -1.88 3.43
N ILE A 219 -18.21 -0.90 2.58
CA ILE A 219 -17.17 0.11 2.79
C ILE A 219 -17.77 1.45 3.21
N TYR A 220 -16.98 2.23 3.92
CA TYR A 220 -17.29 3.61 4.26
C TYR A 220 -16.02 4.45 4.14
N SER A 221 -16.21 5.76 4.08
CA SER A 221 -15.10 6.71 4.03
C SER A 221 -15.34 7.88 4.97
N TYR A 222 -14.25 8.47 5.43
CA TYR A 222 -14.26 9.64 6.29
C TYR A 222 -13.01 10.48 6.05
N GLN A 223 -13.11 11.78 6.31
CA GLN A 223 -11.98 12.69 6.18
C GLN A 223 -10.92 12.39 7.23
N VAL A 224 -9.66 12.41 6.81
CA VAL A 224 -8.47 12.27 7.68
C VAL A 224 -7.57 13.50 7.57
N THR A 225 -6.53 13.57 8.41
CA THR A 225 -5.59 14.71 8.42
C THR A 225 -4.83 14.82 7.09
N ASP A 226 -4.58 16.05 6.65
CA ASP A 226 -3.72 16.36 5.49
C ASP A 226 -2.24 15.98 5.71
N ARG A 227 -1.83 15.74 6.96
CA ARG A 227 -0.49 15.25 7.32
C ARG A 227 -0.17 13.88 6.71
N VAL A 228 -1.16 13.13 6.24
CA VAL A 228 -0.94 11.91 5.46
C VAL A 228 -0.26 12.21 4.12
N GLY A 229 -0.40 13.42 3.56
CA GLY A 229 0.11 13.82 2.24
C GLY A 229 1.58 13.49 1.98
N PRO A 230 2.54 13.94 2.79
CA PRO A 230 3.95 13.55 2.64
C PRO A 230 4.17 12.05 2.91
N THR A 231 4.76 11.33 1.95
CA THR A 231 4.97 9.86 2.01
C THR A 231 5.93 9.41 3.10
N LYS A 232 6.82 10.30 3.55
CA LYS A 232 7.73 10.04 4.68
C LYS A 232 7.01 9.95 6.03
N ASN A 233 5.82 10.56 6.15
CA ASN A 233 5.10 10.58 7.41
C ASN A 233 4.39 9.24 7.65
N ASN A 234 4.36 8.79 8.90
CA ASN A 234 3.65 7.58 9.32
C ASN A 234 3.13 7.79 10.74
N SER A 235 1.81 7.80 10.95
CA SER A 235 1.20 8.00 12.27
C SER A 235 -0.13 7.23 12.37
N PRO A 236 -0.47 6.67 13.54
CA PRO A 236 -1.80 6.12 13.80
C PRO A 236 -2.93 7.13 13.58
N ASP A 237 -2.67 8.43 13.75
CA ASP A 237 -3.66 9.49 13.52
C ASP A 237 -4.18 9.53 12.07
N PHE A 238 -3.45 8.94 11.13
CA PHE A 238 -3.80 9.01 9.70
C PHE A 238 -5.04 8.20 9.36
N VAL A 239 -5.42 7.24 10.19
CA VAL A 239 -6.63 6.43 10.00
C VAL A 239 -7.77 6.85 10.94
N VAL A 240 -7.58 7.93 11.71
CA VAL A 240 -8.58 8.46 12.64
C VAL A 240 -9.36 9.60 11.96
N PRO A 241 -10.71 9.60 12.04
CA PRO A 241 -11.54 10.71 11.56
C PRO A 241 -11.10 12.08 12.14
N VAL A 242 -11.05 13.12 11.31
CA VAL A 242 -10.57 14.46 11.75
C VAL A 242 -11.42 15.07 12.87
N ASP A 243 -12.72 14.79 12.90
CA ASP A 243 -13.63 15.22 13.97
C ASP A 243 -13.28 14.57 15.32
N GLN A 244 -12.81 13.32 15.32
CA GLN A 244 -12.35 12.62 16.52
C GLN A 244 -10.97 13.08 17.00
N LEU A 245 -10.10 13.56 16.09
CA LEU A 245 -8.80 14.12 16.46
C LEU A 245 -8.94 15.43 17.26
N LYS A 246 -10.02 16.20 17.05
CA LYS A 246 -10.22 17.51 17.71
C LYS A 246 -10.43 17.42 19.22
N GLY A 247 -10.88 16.27 19.75
CA GLY A 247 -10.99 16.03 21.20
C GLY A 247 -9.66 15.72 21.90
N SER A 248 -8.66 15.26 21.14
CA SER A 248 -7.31 14.93 21.65
C SER A 248 -6.39 16.17 21.69
N ILE A 249 -6.75 17.23 20.95
CA ILE A 249 -5.91 18.43 20.78
C ILE A 249 -5.70 19.22 22.09
N ALA A 250 -6.62 19.19 23.05
CA ALA A 250 -6.44 19.95 24.29
C ALA A 250 -5.22 19.51 25.13
N SER A 251 -4.79 18.24 25.04
CA SER A 251 -3.63 17.72 25.78
C SER A 251 -2.30 17.94 25.06
N PHE A 252 -2.30 18.12 23.74
CA PHE A 252 -1.07 18.29 22.94
C PHE A 252 -0.67 19.75 22.67
N PHE A 253 -1.54 20.72 22.98
CA PHE A 253 -1.25 22.15 22.82
C PHE A 253 -0.64 22.80 24.08
N LYS A 254 -0.31 22.02 25.11
CA LYS A 254 0.56 22.50 26.20
C LYS A 254 1.99 22.64 25.66
N LYS A 255 2.28 23.83 25.16
CA LYS A 255 3.62 24.30 24.77
C LYS A 255 4.59 24.03 25.93
N PRO A 256 5.76 23.41 25.73
CA PRO A 256 6.79 23.43 26.76
C PRO A 256 7.24 24.89 26.92
N GLU A 257 7.15 25.42 28.14
CA GLU A 257 7.81 26.67 28.48
C GLU A 257 9.30 26.52 28.17
N SER A 258 9.83 27.51 27.46
CA SER A 258 11.22 27.58 27.03
C SER A 258 12.15 27.60 28.25
N ALA A 259 12.74 26.47 28.60
CA ALA A 259 13.96 26.44 29.38
C ALA A 259 15.11 26.90 28.47
N THR A 260 15.56 28.13 28.66
CA THR A 260 16.78 28.66 28.04
C THR A 260 17.99 27.84 28.52
N PRO A 261 18.80 27.25 27.61
CA PRO A 261 20.04 26.61 28.00
C PRO A 261 21.11 27.68 28.21
N LYS A 262 21.58 27.86 29.46
CA LYS A 262 22.83 28.58 29.74
C LYS A 262 23.99 27.77 29.15
N ARG A 263 24.71 28.35 28.19
CA ARG A 263 25.98 27.81 27.67
C ARG A 263 27.08 27.99 28.74
N PRO A 264 27.96 27.00 28.97
CA PRO A 264 29.18 27.21 29.75
C PRO A 264 30.19 28.01 28.92
N ALA A 265 30.93 28.92 29.57
CA ALA A 265 32.05 29.64 28.97
C ALA A 265 33.24 28.68 28.76
N GLU A 266 33.77 28.63 27.54
CA GLU A 266 35.09 28.05 27.25
C GLU A 266 36.14 29.16 27.41
N GLU A 267 36.97 29.05 28.45
CA GLU A 267 38.27 29.73 28.52
C GLU A 267 39.37 28.77 28.04
N GLN A 268 40.23 29.34 27.21
CA GLN A 268 41.22 28.69 26.36
C GLN A 268 42.35 28.04 27.19
N LYS A 269 42.73 26.80 26.81
CA LYS A 269 44.01 26.21 27.18
C LYS A 269 45.03 26.51 26.08
N GLU A 270 46.00 27.36 26.39
CA GLU A 270 47.24 27.50 25.61
C GLU A 270 48.10 26.24 25.73
N GLN A 271 48.63 25.81 24.59
CA GLN A 271 49.45 24.61 24.43
C GLN A 271 50.87 24.84 24.92
N ILE A 272 51.36 23.90 25.73
CA ILE A 272 52.78 23.69 26.02
C ILE A 272 53.34 22.77 24.93
N SER A 273 54.26 23.27 24.11
CA SER A 273 55.34 22.46 23.55
C SER A 273 56.47 23.35 23.05
N GLU A 274 57.58 23.41 23.79
CA GLU A 274 58.92 23.24 23.22
C GLU A 274 59.98 23.20 24.33
N SER A 275 60.44 21.98 24.62
CA SER A 275 61.71 21.75 25.31
C SER A 275 62.72 21.25 24.28
N LYS A 276 63.75 22.05 23.98
CA LYS A 276 65.10 21.55 23.66
C LYS A 276 66.14 22.68 23.57
N LYS A 277 67.16 22.55 24.44
CA LYS A 277 68.56 23.02 24.33
C LYS A 277 68.76 24.54 24.45
N LYS A 278 69.79 25.09 25.10
CA LYS A 278 71.02 24.63 25.77
C LYS A 278 71.64 25.90 26.43
N LYS A 279 72.38 25.75 27.54
CA LYS A 279 73.57 26.51 28.01
C LYS A 279 73.63 28.04 27.73
N THR A 280 74.02 28.91 28.65
CA THR A 280 75.37 29.02 29.25
C THR A 280 75.35 30.22 30.21
N GLU A 281 76.14 30.13 31.30
CA GLU A 281 76.61 31.19 32.21
C GLU A 281 75.62 31.86 33.17
#